data_AF-A0A1Y5HU47-F1
#
_entry.id   AF-A0A1Y5HU47-F1
#
_cell.length_a   1.000
_cell.length_b   1.000
_cell.length_c   1.000
_cell.angle_alpha   90.00
_cell.angle_beta   90.00
_cell.angle_gamma   90.00
#
_symmetry.space_group_name_H-M   'P 1'
#
loop_
_entity.id
_entity.type
_entity.pdbx_description
1 polymer ?
#
loop_
_entity_poly.entity_id
_entity_poly.type
_entity_poly.pdbx_seq_one_letter_code
_entity_poly.pdbx_strand_id
1 'polypeptide(L)'
;MSIQSEDRTTIDMFSRPERGRPKTSPYDRSTQLKLSKRLQRNRDKHKGMRRVEVKLNADVVEVLDDLAAGLGMTRAEVIECGLMRMLELKEESS
;
A
#
# COMPACT_ATOMS: atom_id res chain seq x y z
N MET A 1 27.29 20.12 31.66
CA MET A 1 26.97 20.69 30.34
C MET A 1 25.76 21.59 30.50
N SER A 2 25.96 22.89 30.62
CA SER A 2 24.91 23.89 30.77
C SER A 2 24.19 24.09 29.44
N ILE A 3 22.94 23.64 29.37
CA ILE A 3 22.06 23.89 28.20
C ILE A 3 21.76 25.39 28.20
N GLN A 4 22.25 26.09 27.18
CA GLN A 4 21.91 27.50 26.97
C GLN A 4 20.42 27.59 26.69
N SER A 5 19.70 28.40 27.47
CA SER A 5 18.30 28.72 27.23
C SER A 5 18.22 29.57 25.97
N GLU A 6 17.71 29.01 24.88
CA GLU A 6 17.42 29.76 23.66
C GLU A 6 16.55 30.98 24.02
N ASP A 7 17.01 32.16 23.62
CA ASP A 7 16.35 33.42 23.90
C ASP A 7 15.05 33.50 23.09
N ARG A 8 13.94 33.07 23.71
CA ARG A 8 12.62 32.97 23.07
C ARG A 8 12.00 34.32 22.72
N THR A 9 12.63 35.42 23.12
CA THR A 9 12.10 36.77 22.96
C THR A 9 12.56 37.43 21.67
N THR A 10 13.68 36.99 21.10
CA THR A 10 14.22 37.55 19.86
C THR A 10 13.82 36.65 18.70
N ILE A 11 13.00 37.18 17.79
CA ILE A 11 12.62 36.49 16.55
C ILE A 11 13.88 36.37 15.70
N ASP A 12 14.33 35.14 15.43
CA ASP A 12 15.47 34.87 14.55
C ASP A 12 15.12 35.24 13.10
N MET A 13 15.54 36.45 12.70
CA MET A 13 15.30 37.00 11.36
C MET A 13 16.19 36.38 10.28
N PHE A 14 17.16 35.54 10.63
CA PHE A 14 18.07 34.88 9.70
C PHE A 14 17.74 33.39 9.47
N SER A 15 16.87 32.82 10.30
CA SER A 15 16.32 31.49 10.07
C SER A 15 15.42 31.48 8.82
N ARG A 16 15.69 30.57 7.89
CA ARG A 16 14.78 30.33 6.76
C ARG A 16 13.55 29.61 7.30
N PRO A 17 12.32 29.99 6.91
CA PRO A 17 11.13 29.25 7.33
C PRO A 17 11.27 27.80 6.86
N GLU A 18 11.19 26.85 7.80
CA GLU A 18 11.17 25.44 7.46
C GLU A 18 10.00 25.22 6.49
N ARG A 19 10.31 24.83 5.25
CA ARG A 19 9.30 24.37 4.29
C ARG A 19 8.76 23.04 4.77
N GLY A 20 7.86 23.10 5.75
CA GLY A 20 7.21 21.92 6.30
C GLY A 20 6.41 21.19 5.24
N ARG A 21 6.34 19.86 5.39
CA ARG A 21 5.38 19.02 4.67
C ARG A 21 3.97 19.61 4.89
N PRO A 22 3.18 19.87 3.83
CA PRO A 22 1.78 20.24 4.01
C PRO A 22 1.10 19.19 4.88
N LYS A 23 0.69 19.56 6.11
CA LYS A 23 0.16 18.61 7.10
C LYS A 23 -1.19 18.03 6.71
N THR A 24 -1.85 18.59 5.70
CA THR A 24 -3.14 18.12 5.20
C THR A 24 -3.19 18.27 3.69
N SER A 25 -3.84 17.31 3.03
CA SER A 25 -4.24 17.46 1.63
C SER A 25 -5.09 18.73 1.49
N PRO A 26 -4.86 19.58 0.47
CA PRO A 26 -5.68 20.78 0.23
C PRO A 26 -7.12 20.42 -0.17
N TYR A 27 -7.38 19.15 -0.44
CA TYR A 27 -8.68 18.60 -0.77
C TYR A 27 -9.36 17.98 0.45
N ASP A 28 -10.68 18.15 0.53
CA ASP A 28 -11.53 17.42 1.46
C ASP A 28 -11.30 15.91 1.43
N ARG A 29 -11.62 15.22 2.53
CA ARG A 29 -11.41 13.78 2.66
C ARG A 29 -12.11 12.98 1.55
N SER A 30 -13.29 13.41 1.11
CA SER A 30 -14.06 12.74 0.06
C SER A 30 -13.37 12.82 -1.31
N THR A 31 -12.81 13.97 -1.65
CA THR A 31 -12.07 14.22 -2.90
C THR A 31 -10.69 13.56 -2.85
N GLN A 32 -10.03 13.59 -1.69
CA GLN A 32 -8.77 12.88 -1.46
C GLN A 32 -8.92 11.35 -1.65
N LEU A 33 -9.99 10.74 -1.14
CA LEU A 33 -10.27 9.31 -1.32
C LEU A 33 -10.49 8.96 -2.80
N LYS A 34 -11.23 9.79 -3.55
CA LYS A 34 -11.44 9.62 -5.00
C LYS A 34 -10.12 9.71 -5.78
N LEU A 35 -9.29 10.70 -5.46
CA LEU A 35 -7.99 10.89 -6.09
C LEU A 35 -7.06 9.70 -5.82
N SER A 36 -6.99 9.26 -4.57
CA SER A 36 -6.16 8.13 -4.15
C SER A 36 -6.56 6.84 -4.86
N LYS A 37 -7.86 6.54 -4.95
CA LYS A 37 -8.39 5.39 -5.71
C LYS A 37 -8.06 5.49 -7.20
N ARG A 38 -8.11 6.69 -7.80
CA ARG A 38 -7.75 6.89 -9.21
C ARG A 38 -6.25 6.65 -9.44
N LEU A 39 -5.39 7.17 -8.58
CA LEU A 39 -3.94 6.95 -8.64
C LEU A 39 -3.58 5.48 -8.47
N GLN A 40 -4.24 4.77 -7.54
CA GLN A 40 -4.06 3.33 -7.37
C GLN A 40 -4.41 2.57 -8.65
N ARG A 41 -5.59 2.83 -9.24
CA ARG A 41 -6.00 2.21 -10.52
C ARG A 41 -5.04 2.54 -11.66
N ASN A 42 -4.55 3.78 -11.76
CA ASN A 42 -3.56 4.17 -12.76
C ASN A 42 -2.25 3.40 -12.57
N ARG A 43 -1.75 3.29 -11.33
CA ARG A 43 -0.52 2.57 -11.02
C ARG A 43 -0.66 1.09 -11.37
N ASP A 44 -1.78 0.47 -11.03
CA ASP A 44 -2.05 -0.93 -11.34
C ASP A 44 -2.09 -1.15 -12.87
N LYS A 45 -2.76 -0.24 -13.62
CA LYS A 45 -2.80 -0.27 -15.09
C LYS A 45 -1.40 -0.14 -15.72
N HIS A 46 -0.56 0.77 -15.23
CA HIS A 46 0.79 0.95 -15.76
C HIS A 46 1.70 -0.26 -15.51
N LYS A 47 1.43 -1.02 -14.44
CA LYS A 47 2.15 -2.25 -14.10
C LYS A 47 1.58 -3.49 -14.81
N GLY A 48 0.57 -3.35 -15.68
CA GLY A 48 -0.08 -4.47 -16.35
C GLY A 48 -0.96 -5.33 -15.43
N MET A 49 -1.17 -4.93 -14.18
CA MET A 49 -1.95 -5.70 -13.21
C MET A 49 -3.44 -5.55 -13.52
N ARG A 50 -4.15 -6.67 -13.58
CA ARG A 50 -5.62 -6.73 -13.70
C ARG A 50 -6.22 -7.16 -12.37
N ARG A 51 -7.31 -6.50 -11.97
CA ARG A 51 -8.05 -6.88 -10.77
C ARG A 51 -9.13 -7.88 -11.14
N VAL A 52 -9.21 -8.97 -10.38
CA VAL A 52 -10.22 -10.00 -10.53
C VAL A 52 -10.98 -10.10 -9.21
N GLU A 53 -12.30 -9.98 -9.26
CA GLU A 53 -13.19 -10.14 -8.11
C GLU A 53 -13.82 -11.53 -8.16
N VAL A 54 -13.71 -12.30 -7.08
CA VAL A 54 -14.17 -13.70 -7.01
C VAL A 54 -14.97 -13.90 -5.73
N LYS A 55 -16.00 -14.76 -5.78
CA LYS A 55 -16.71 -15.26 -4.61
C LYS A 55 -16.20 -16.66 -4.28
N LEU A 56 -15.73 -16.84 -3.05
CA LEU A 56 -15.23 -18.10 -2.52
C LEU A 56 -15.99 -18.44 -1.24
N ASN A 57 -16.00 -19.72 -0.87
CA ASN A 57 -16.55 -20.14 0.42
C ASN A 57 -15.68 -19.61 1.56
N ALA A 58 -16.30 -19.30 2.70
CA ALA A 58 -15.60 -18.74 3.87
C ALA A 58 -14.45 -19.66 4.33
N ASP A 59 -14.72 -20.96 4.43
CA ASP A 59 -13.74 -21.97 4.85
C ASP A 59 -12.48 -21.97 3.96
N VAL A 60 -12.64 -21.73 2.65
CA VAL A 60 -11.52 -21.67 1.71
C VAL A 60 -10.68 -20.42 1.94
N VAL A 61 -11.33 -19.30 2.29
CA VAL A 61 -10.64 -18.04 2.58
C VAL A 61 -9.85 -18.14 3.89
N GLU A 62 -10.41 -18.79 4.91
CA GLU A 62 -9.72 -19.02 6.19
C GLU A 62 -8.46 -19.85 6.01
N VAL A 63 -8.55 -20.98 5.30
CA VAL A 63 -7.38 -21.81 4.98
C VAL A 63 -6.32 -21.02 4.19
N LEU A 64 -6.75 -20.14 3.28
CA LEU A 64 -5.84 -19.32 2.50
C LEU A 64 -5.14 -18.23 3.34
N ASP A 65 -5.84 -17.66 4.32
CA ASP A 65 -5.27 -16.70 5.27
C ASP A 65 -4.24 -17.38 6.19
N ASP A 66 -4.51 -18.60 6.66
CA ASP A 66 -3.56 -19.40 7.46
C ASP A 66 -2.29 -19.76 6.66
N LEU A 67 -2.46 -20.19 5.40
CA LEU A 67 -1.34 -20.47 4.50
C LEU A 67 -0.50 -19.22 4.21
N ALA A 68 -1.16 -18.08 3.96
CA ALA A 68 -0.48 -16.81 3.73
C ALA A 68 0.32 -16.37 4.97
N ALA A 69 -0.26 -16.52 6.16
CA ALA A 69 0.42 -16.24 7.43
C ALA A 69 1.62 -17.16 7.66
N GLY A 70 1.48 -18.47 7.39
CA GLY A 70 2.57 -19.44 7.55
C GLY A 70 3.74 -19.21 6.59
N LEU A 71 3.47 -18.74 5.37
CA LEU A 71 4.49 -18.44 4.35
C LEU A 71 5.04 -17.02 4.44
N GLY A 72 4.45 -16.14 5.27
CA GLY A 72 4.81 -14.73 5.34
C GLY A 72 4.50 -13.95 4.06
N MET A 73 3.55 -14.43 3.26
CA MET A 73 3.16 -13.87 1.97
C MET A 73 1.81 -13.16 2.06
N THR A 74 1.53 -12.29 1.09
CA THR A 74 0.18 -11.75 0.92
C THR A 74 -0.74 -12.78 0.26
N ARG A 75 -2.04 -12.72 0.57
CA ARG A 75 -3.04 -13.59 -0.09
C ARG A 75 -2.95 -13.57 -1.61
N ALA A 76 -2.66 -12.40 -2.20
CA ALA A 76 -2.54 -12.25 -3.65
C ALA A 76 -1.36 -13.04 -4.21
N GLU A 77 -0.20 -13.02 -3.55
CA GLU A 77 0.99 -13.77 -3.94
C GLU A 77 0.76 -15.28 -3.85
N VAL A 78 0.11 -15.75 -2.78
CA VAL A 78 -0.23 -17.18 -2.63
C VAL A 78 -1.14 -17.66 -3.77
N ILE A 79 -2.16 -16.86 -4.11
CA ILE A 79 -3.07 -17.18 -5.23
C ILE A 79 -2.33 -17.17 -6.56
N GLU A 80 -1.47 -16.17 -6.81
CA GLU A 80 -0.70 -16.08 -8.05
C GLU A 80 0.26 -17.26 -8.23
N CYS A 81 1.02 -17.62 -7.18
CA CYS A 81 1.89 -18.79 -7.19
C CYS A 81 1.11 -20.09 -7.41
N GLY A 82 -0.02 -20.25 -6.72
CA GLY A 82 -0.89 -21.43 -6.88
C GLY A 82 -1.42 -21.57 -8.31
N LEU A 83 -1.90 -20.47 -8.90
CA LEU A 83 -2.41 -20.45 -10.27
C LEU A 83 -1.32 -20.76 -11.31
N MET A 84 -0.12 -20.17 -11.16
CA MET A 84 1.00 -20.48 -12.07
C MET A 84 1.40 -21.95 -11.98
N ARG A 85 1.51 -22.49 -10.77
CA ARG A 85 1.84 -23.91 -10.58
C ARG A 85 0.80 -24.85 -11.21
N MET A 86 -0.49 -24.52 -11.07
CA MET A 86 -1.57 -25.30 -11.70
C MET A 86 -1.51 -25.25 -13.22
N LEU A 87 -1.11 -24.11 -13.81
CA LEU A 87 -0.95 -23.98 -15.26
C LEU A 87 0.25 -24.79 -15.77
N GLU A 88 1.39 -24.73 -15.10
CA GLU A 88 2.58 -25.52 -15.43
C GLU A 88 2.30 -27.03 -15.44
N LEU A 89 1.65 -27.55 -14.39
CA LEU A 89 1.30 -28.97 -14.28
C LEU A 89 0.37 -29.43 -15.41
N LYS A 90 -0.49 -28.54 -15.90
CA LYS A 90 -1.39 -28.83 -17.03
C LYS A 90 -0.63 -28.89 -18.35
N GLU A 91 0.37 -28.04 -18.55
CA GLU A 91 1.21 -28.07 -19.75
C GLU A 91 2.11 -29.32 -19.79
N GLU A 92 2.62 -29.79 -18.64
CA GLU A 92 3.40 -31.03 -18.56
C GLU A 92 2.58 -32.31 -18.84
N SER A 93 1.25 -32.22 -18.69
CA SER A 93 0.33 -33.34 -18.86
C SER A 93 -0.31 -33.41 -20.26
N SER A 94 0.02 -32.47 -21.15
CA SER A 94 -0.53 -32.35 -22.51
C SER A 94 0.53 -32.54 -23.58
#